data_AF-A0A1I5HTZ1-F1
#
_entry.id   AF-A0A1I5HTZ1-F1
#
_cell.length_a   1.000
_cell.length_b   1.000
_cell.length_c   1.000
_cell.angle_alpha   90.00
_cell.angle_beta   90.00
_cell.angle_gamma   90.00
#
_symmetry.space_group_name_H-M   'P 1'
#
loop_
_entity.id
_entity.type
_entity.pdbx_description
1 polymer ?
#
loop_
_entity_poly.entity_id
_entity_poly.type
_entity_poly.pdbx_seq_one_letter_code
_entity_poly.pdbx_strand_id
1 'polypeptide(L)'
;MGDVDAARILYFAAPYRWMEELFTGWLKDVGHPVSAMLRNGVACPCVASAATYPAPLSLDDEFTLTLRPSGIGTTSFSVTAEARRVADGVVAVRATGWHVWASFGGGDRPDIARRELPEWLRSELVSRELVEPCAAQRTRA
;
A
#
# COMPACT_ATOMS: atom_id res chain seq x y z
N MET A 1 1.36 18.91 1.77
CA MET A 1 0.52 19.06 0.57
C MET A 1 -0.54 17.99 0.64
N GLY A 2 -1.70 18.41 1.14
CA GLY A 2 -3.00 18.12 0.56
C GLY A 2 -3.48 16.69 0.68
N ASP A 3 -3.54 16.15 1.89
CA ASP A 3 -4.46 15.02 2.09
C ASP A 3 -5.91 15.49 1.88
N VAL A 4 -6.19 16.79 2.03
CA VAL A 4 -7.49 17.40 1.70
C VAL A 4 -7.42 18.29 0.46
N ASP A 5 -8.54 18.39 -0.26
CA ASP A 5 -8.68 19.28 -1.42
C ASP A 5 -9.40 20.61 -1.06
N ALA A 6 -9.72 21.41 -2.09
CA ALA A 6 -10.39 22.70 -1.92
C ALA A 6 -11.79 22.60 -1.27
N ALA A 7 -12.43 21.42 -1.29
CA ALA A 7 -13.68 21.16 -0.59
C ALA A 7 -13.49 20.85 0.91
N ARG A 8 -12.23 20.87 1.39
CA ARG A 8 -11.82 20.57 2.78
C ARG A 8 -12.16 19.15 3.24
N ILE A 9 -12.36 18.26 2.29
CA ILE A 9 -12.47 16.82 2.51
C ILE A 9 -11.27 16.14 1.88
N LEU A 10 -11.09 14.87 2.23
CA LEU A 10 -10.04 14.01 1.70
C LEU A 10 -9.97 14.08 0.17
N TYR A 11 -8.79 14.45 -0.33
CA TYR A 11 -8.46 14.35 -1.73
C TYR A 11 -8.45 12.88 -2.16
N PHE A 12 -9.26 12.53 -3.17
CA PHE A 12 -9.52 11.14 -3.56
C PHE A 12 -8.28 10.33 -4.00
N ALA A 13 -7.12 10.95 -4.22
CA ALA A 13 -5.90 10.22 -4.54
C ALA A 13 -4.97 10.04 -3.33
N ALA A 14 -5.19 10.74 -2.22
CA ALA A 14 -4.37 10.63 -1.01
C ALA A 14 -4.26 9.18 -0.48
N PRO A 15 -5.33 8.35 -0.49
CA PRO A 15 -5.24 6.98 0.02
C PRO A 15 -4.27 6.08 -0.75
N TYR A 16 -4.02 6.33 -2.04
CA TYR A 16 -3.05 5.55 -2.80
C TYR A 16 -1.62 5.80 -2.32
N ARG A 17 -1.31 7.05 -1.95
CA ARG A 17 -0.02 7.39 -1.34
C ARG A 17 0.14 6.69 0.00
N TRP A 18 -0.88 6.73 0.85
CA TRP A 18 -0.84 6.06 2.16
C TRP A 18 -0.61 4.55 2.03
N MET A 19 -1.33 3.92 1.11
CA MET A 19 -1.16 2.49 0.82
C MET A 19 0.26 2.17 0.36
N GLU A 20 0.82 2.94 -0.55
CA GLU A 20 2.20 2.77 -1.05
C GLU A 20 3.23 2.96 0.08
N GLU A 21 3.05 3.97 0.93
CA GLU A 21 3.93 4.22 2.07
C GLU A 21 3.91 3.08 3.09
N LEU A 22 2.72 2.56 3.42
CA LEU A 22 2.60 1.39 4.30
C LEU A 22 3.25 0.16 3.68
N PHE A 23 3.00 -0.08 2.38
CA PHE A 23 3.49 -1.27 1.69
C PHE A 23 5.01 -1.27 1.55
N THR A 24 5.58 -0.13 1.13
CA THR A 24 7.03 0.01 0.99
C THR A 24 7.75 0.11 2.34
N GLY A 25 7.07 0.65 3.36
CA GLY A 25 7.50 0.59 4.76
C GLY A 25 7.59 -0.86 5.27
N TRP A 26 6.52 -1.63 5.10
CA TRP A 26 6.51 -3.05 5.45
C TRP A 26 7.60 -3.85 4.74
N LEU A 27 7.76 -3.67 3.42
CA LEU A 27 8.83 -4.31 2.65
C LEU A 27 10.21 -4.03 3.26
N LYS A 28 10.46 -2.79 3.69
CA LYS A 28 11.70 -2.43 4.38
C LYS A 28 11.83 -3.14 5.73
N ASP A 29 10.76 -3.23 6.51
CA ASP A 29 10.76 -3.83 7.84
C ASP A 29 11.04 -5.34 7.80
N VAL A 30 10.54 -6.04 6.78
CA VAL A 30 10.85 -7.47 6.54
C VAL A 30 12.20 -7.70 5.82
N GLY A 31 13.04 -6.67 5.71
CA GLY A 31 14.40 -6.79 5.16
C GLY A 31 14.52 -6.68 3.64
N HIS A 32 13.45 -6.31 2.94
CA HIS A 32 13.40 -6.19 1.48
C HIS A 32 13.05 -4.76 1.02
N PRO A 33 13.85 -3.72 1.37
CA PRO A 33 13.55 -2.36 0.93
C PRO A 33 13.53 -2.26 -0.60
N VAL A 34 12.57 -1.50 -1.15
CA VAL A 34 12.36 -1.36 -2.60
C VAL A 34 13.64 -1.01 -3.35
N SER A 35 14.49 -0.14 -2.79
CA SER A 35 15.75 0.24 -3.43
C SER A 35 16.72 -0.95 -3.61
N ALA A 36 16.75 -1.90 -2.67
CA ALA A 36 17.55 -3.11 -2.79
C ALA A 36 16.93 -4.10 -3.78
N MET A 37 15.60 -4.24 -3.77
CA MET A 37 14.88 -5.07 -4.73
C MET A 37 15.18 -4.61 -6.17
N LEU A 38 15.06 -3.30 -6.44
CA LEU A 38 15.33 -2.72 -7.75
C LEU A 38 16.79 -2.93 -8.19
N ARG A 39 17.77 -2.77 -7.28
CA ARG A 39 19.18 -3.09 -7.58
C ARG A 39 19.40 -4.56 -7.92
N ASN A 40 18.60 -5.46 -7.34
CA ASN A 40 18.63 -6.89 -7.61
C ASN A 40 17.77 -7.28 -8.83
N GLY A 41 17.25 -6.30 -9.58
CA GLY A 41 16.44 -6.56 -10.77
C GLY A 41 15.11 -7.21 -10.46
N VAL A 42 14.49 -6.93 -9.31
CA VAL A 42 13.14 -7.41 -8.96
C VAL A 42 12.30 -6.30 -8.36
N ALA A 43 10.98 -6.37 -8.52
CA ALA A 43 10.04 -5.45 -7.87
C ALA A 43 8.63 -6.04 -7.81
N CYS A 44 7.77 -5.33 -7.09
CA CYS A 44 6.34 -5.58 -7.01
C CYS A 44 5.56 -4.42 -7.66
N PRO A 45 5.55 -4.21 -8.99
CA PRO A 45 4.77 -3.12 -9.57
C PRO A 45 3.26 -3.30 -9.32
N CYS A 46 2.60 -2.20 -8.99
CA CYS A 46 1.14 -2.13 -8.89
C CYS A 46 0.54 -2.08 -10.31
N VAL A 47 -0.34 -3.03 -10.63
CA VAL A 47 -0.98 -3.19 -11.95
C VAL A 47 -2.45 -2.81 -11.96
N ALA A 48 -3.05 -2.66 -10.78
CA ALA A 48 -4.40 -2.11 -10.61
C ALA A 48 -4.54 -1.51 -9.21
N SER A 49 -5.44 -0.54 -9.05
CA SER A 49 -5.74 0.07 -7.76
C SER A 49 -7.20 0.48 -7.67
N ALA A 50 -7.76 0.46 -6.47
CA ALA A 50 -9.12 0.94 -6.19
C ALA A 50 -9.18 1.58 -4.80
N ALA A 51 -10.07 2.56 -4.64
CA ALA A 51 -10.37 3.16 -3.34
C ALA A 51 -11.88 3.31 -3.14
N THR A 52 -12.34 3.07 -1.92
CA THR A 52 -13.71 3.34 -1.48
C THR A 52 -13.71 4.24 -0.24
N TYR A 53 -14.78 5.03 -0.12
CA TYR A 53 -14.91 6.10 0.88
C TYR A 53 -16.21 5.94 1.68
N PRO A 54 -16.30 4.97 2.61
CA PRO A 54 -17.54 4.72 3.34
C PRO A 54 -17.97 5.86 4.26
N ALA A 55 -17.03 6.70 4.71
CA ALA A 55 -17.29 7.90 5.49
C ALA A 55 -16.28 9.01 5.13
N PRO A 56 -16.63 10.30 5.27
CA PRO A 56 -15.72 11.38 4.93
C PRO A 56 -14.48 11.39 5.86
N LEU A 57 -13.38 12.00 5.42
CA LEU A 57 -12.35 12.52 6.32
C LEU A 57 -12.20 14.01 6.00
N SER A 58 -12.23 14.85 7.03
CA SER A 58 -12.10 16.30 6.93
C SER A 58 -10.69 16.73 7.29
N LEU A 59 -10.38 18.01 7.07
CA LEU A 59 -9.17 18.63 7.58
C LEU A 59 -9.08 18.44 9.11
N ASP A 60 -7.89 18.12 9.60
CA ASP A 60 -7.55 17.87 11.00
C ASP A 60 -8.17 16.62 11.65
N ASP A 61 -8.90 15.79 10.90
CA ASP A 61 -9.35 14.49 11.39
C ASP A 61 -8.14 13.61 11.71
N GLU A 62 -8.20 12.94 12.86
CA GLU A 62 -7.24 11.91 13.25
C GLU A 62 -7.72 10.53 12.83
N PHE A 63 -6.81 9.73 12.29
CA PHE A 63 -7.07 8.38 11.84
C PHE A 63 -5.87 7.46 12.06
N THR A 64 -6.11 6.17 12.23
CA THR A 64 -5.08 5.13 12.18
C THR A 64 -5.09 4.44 10.84
N LEU A 65 -3.91 4.02 10.37
CA LEU A 65 -3.75 3.23 9.17
C LEU A 65 -3.31 1.81 9.49
N THR A 66 -3.93 0.84 8.82
CA THR A 66 -3.49 -0.58 8.82
C THR A 66 -3.30 -1.07 7.40
N LEU A 67 -2.39 -2.02 7.18
CA LEU A 67 -2.19 -2.68 5.89
C LEU A 67 -2.36 -4.19 6.04
N ARG A 68 -3.16 -4.80 5.16
CA ARG A 68 -3.44 -6.24 5.18
C ARG A 68 -3.34 -6.85 3.78
N PRO A 69 -2.90 -8.11 3.65
CA PRO A 69 -3.05 -8.86 2.39
C PRO A 69 -4.54 -9.10 2.12
N SER A 70 -4.97 -8.95 0.87
CA SER A 70 -6.37 -9.18 0.45
C SER A 70 -6.52 -10.26 -0.62
N GLY A 71 -5.41 -10.74 -1.19
CA GLY A 71 -5.38 -11.84 -2.14
C GLY A 71 -3.95 -12.27 -2.40
N ILE A 72 -3.70 -13.57 -2.48
CA ILE A 72 -2.37 -14.13 -2.75
C ILE A 72 -2.52 -15.21 -3.82
N GLY A 73 -1.93 -14.97 -4.98
CA GLY A 73 -1.87 -15.92 -6.09
C GLY A 73 -0.47 -16.48 -6.29
N THR A 74 -0.22 -17.08 -7.46
CA THR A 74 1.08 -17.68 -7.76
C THR A 74 2.17 -16.63 -8.00
N THR A 75 1.83 -15.53 -8.67
CA THR A 75 2.76 -14.50 -9.16
C THR A 75 2.33 -13.08 -8.79
N SER A 76 1.21 -12.95 -8.10
CA SER A 76 0.52 -11.68 -7.85
C SER A 76 -0.13 -11.74 -6.50
N PHE A 77 -0.30 -10.58 -5.89
CA PHE A 77 -0.95 -10.43 -4.60
C PHE A 77 -1.66 -9.08 -4.56
N SER A 78 -2.52 -8.88 -3.58
CA SER A 78 -3.08 -7.57 -3.30
C SER A 78 -2.94 -7.22 -1.83
N VAL A 79 -2.80 -5.93 -1.58
CA VAL A 79 -2.77 -5.36 -0.23
C VAL A 79 -3.86 -4.31 -0.14
N THR A 80 -4.48 -4.21 1.03
CA THR A 80 -5.53 -3.26 1.34
C THR A 80 -5.11 -2.44 2.55
N ALA A 81 -5.03 -1.13 2.36
CA ALA A 81 -4.90 -0.15 3.41
C ALA A 81 -6.29 0.28 3.89
N GLU A 82 -6.48 0.32 5.21
CA GLU A 82 -7.71 0.82 5.85
C GLU A 82 -7.38 2.03 6.72
N ALA A 83 -8.11 3.13 6.52
CA ALA A 83 -8.07 4.30 7.39
C ALA A 83 -9.29 4.29 8.30
N ARG A 84 -9.03 4.26 9.61
CA ARG A 84 -10.04 4.26 10.66
C ARG A 84 -9.95 5.55 11.46
N ARG A 85 -11.03 6.32 11.51
CA ARG A 85 -11.07 7.57 12.26
C ARG A 85 -10.94 7.27 13.76
N VAL A 86 -10.10 8.02 14.46
CA VAL A 86 -9.83 7.83 15.89
C VAL A 86 -11.06 8.22 16.73
N ALA A 87 -11.75 9.30 16.35
CA ALA A 87 -12.83 9.87 17.15
C ALA A 87 -14.01 8.92 17.40
N ASP A 88 -14.35 8.07 16.43
CA ASP A 88 -15.53 7.20 16.46
C ASP A 88 -15.25 5.75 16.02
N GLY A 89 -14.02 5.43 15.62
CA GLY A 89 -13.63 4.11 15.15
C GLY A 89 -14.20 3.74 13.78
N VAL A 90 -14.81 4.66 13.03
CA VAL A 90 -15.41 4.37 11.72
C VAL A 90 -14.33 4.17 10.65
N VAL A 91 -14.52 3.17 9.79
CA VAL A 91 -13.69 2.99 8.60
C VAL A 91 -14.09 4.03 7.57
N ALA A 92 -13.23 5.02 7.35
CA ALA A 92 -13.50 6.11 6.43
C ALA A 92 -12.98 5.85 5.01
N VAL A 93 -11.93 5.04 4.88
CA VAL A 93 -11.30 4.75 3.59
C VAL A 93 -10.81 3.32 3.53
N ARG A 94 -10.95 2.72 2.35
CA ARG A 94 -10.23 1.49 1.97
C ARG A 94 -9.57 1.69 0.62
N ALA A 95 -8.25 1.50 0.56
CA ALA A 95 -7.48 1.54 -0.68
C ALA A 95 -6.84 0.17 -0.92
N THR A 96 -7.00 -0.39 -2.12
CA THR A 96 -6.44 -1.69 -2.50
C THR A 96 -5.54 -1.55 -3.72
N GLY A 97 -4.39 -2.20 -3.67
CA GLY A 97 -3.42 -2.28 -4.77
C GLY A 97 -3.15 -3.73 -5.12
N TRP A 98 -3.27 -4.07 -6.39
CA TRP A 98 -2.92 -5.38 -6.94
C TRP A 98 -1.53 -5.30 -7.55
N HIS A 99 -0.65 -6.15 -7.08
CA HIS A 99 0.76 -6.18 -7.44
C HIS A 99 1.11 -7.50 -8.13
N VAL A 100 2.08 -7.44 -9.04
CA VAL A 100 2.71 -8.63 -9.62
C VAL A 100 4.16 -8.69 -9.17
N TRP A 101 4.71 -9.88 -8.98
CA TRP A 101 6.15 -10.04 -8.81
C TRP A 101 6.83 -10.12 -10.17
N ALA A 102 7.79 -9.22 -10.40
CA ALA A 102 8.46 -9.10 -11.70
C ALA A 102 9.97 -9.01 -11.52
N SER A 103 10.69 -9.62 -12.47
CA SER A 103 12.12 -9.38 -12.68
C SER A 103 12.32 -8.35 -13.79
N PHE A 104 13.34 -7.51 -13.63
CA PHE A 104 13.77 -6.46 -14.54
C PHE A 104 15.18 -6.78 -15.02
N GLY A 105 15.40 -6.72 -16.33
CA GLY A 105 16.71 -6.86 -16.95
C GLY A 105 16.78 -6.10 -18.27
N GLY A 106 17.89 -6.25 -19.00
CA GLY A 106 18.08 -5.62 -20.31
C GLY A 106 18.74 -4.24 -20.24
N GLY A 107 19.36 -3.84 -21.37
CA GLY A 107 20.05 -2.55 -21.54
C GLY A 107 19.06 -1.39 -21.76
N ASP A 108 19.11 -0.74 -22.93
CA ASP A 108 18.29 0.46 -23.22
C ASP A 108 16.77 0.24 -23.18
N ARG A 109 16.30 -1.01 -23.20
CA ARG A 109 14.88 -1.35 -23.07
C ARG A 109 14.70 -2.35 -21.91
N PRO A 110 13.94 -1.99 -20.86
CA PRO A 110 13.72 -2.90 -19.74
C PRO A 110 12.89 -4.10 -20.20
N ASP A 111 13.45 -5.30 -20.07
CA ASP A 111 12.74 -6.55 -20.15
C ASP A 111 12.09 -6.82 -18.78
N ILE A 112 10.76 -6.83 -18.77
CA ILE A 112 9.96 -7.03 -17.56
C ILE A 112 9.28 -8.39 -17.69
N ALA A 113 9.71 -9.34 -16.86
CA ALA A 113 9.14 -10.68 -16.84
C ALA A 113 8.41 -10.93 -15.52
N ARG A 114 7.13 -11.32 -15.61
CA ARG A 114 6.37 -11.84 -14.48
C ARG A 114 7.00 -13.12 -13.95
N ARG A 115 7.11 -13.24 -12.63
CA ARG A 115 7.71 -14.39 -11.93
C ARG A 115 6.79 -14.90 -10.83
N GLU A 116 7.03 -16.12 -10.37
CA GLU A 116 6.37 -16.64 -9.17
C GLU A 116 6.77 -15.84 -7.94
N LEU A 117 5.85 -15.70 -6.97
CA LEU A 117 6.15 -15.05 -5.70
C LEU A 117 7.27 -15.84 -5.01
N PRO A 118 8.35 -15.18 -4.57
CA PRO A 118 9.38 -15.85 -3.82
C PRO A 118 8.82 -16.33 -2.47
N GLU A 119 9.38 -17.41 -1.94
CA GLU A 119 8.88 -18.07 -0.73
C GLU A 119 8.80 -17.11 0.45
N TRP A 120 9.81 -16.26 0.66
CA TRP A 120 9.81 -15.25 1.72
C TRP A 120 8.59 -14.33 1.62
N LEU A 121 8.29 -13.81 0.42
CA LEU A 121 7.21 -12.86 0.23
C LEU A 121 5.86 -13.55 0.46
N ARG A 122 5.71 -14.79 -0.02
CA ARG A 122 4.50 -15.56 0.23
C ARG A 122 4.29 -15.83 1.72
N SER A 123 5.35 -16.23 2.43
CA SER A 123 5.29 -16.50 3.88
C SER A 123 4.92 -15.25 4.67
N GLU A 124 5.55 -14.11 4.38
CA GLU A 124 5.25 -12.82 5.02
C GLU A 124 3.83 -12.32 4.68
N LEU A 125 3.32 -12.58 3.48
CA LEU A 125 1.93 -12.24 3.13
C LEU A 125 0.90 -13.16 3.83
N VAL A 126 1.27 -14.35 4.31
CA VAL A 126 0.34 -15.29 4.95
C VAL A 126 0.25 -15.09 6.47
N SER A 127 1.26 -14.47 7.10
CA SER A 127 1.36 -14.32 8.57
C SER A 127 0.25 -13.47 9.21
N ARG A 128 -0.59 -12.80 8.39
CA ARG A 128 -1.68 -11.85 8.74
C ARG A 128 -1.13 -10.50 9.24
N GLU A 129 -1.90 -9.43 8.97
CA GLU A 129 -1.54 -8.01 9.21
C GLU A 129 -0.09 -7.63 8.85
N LEU A 130 0.08 -6.95 7.70
CA LEU A 130 1.41 -6.50 7.27
C LEU A 130 1.91 -5.36 8.14
N VAL A 131 1.00 -4.44 8.48
CA VAL A 131 1.29 -3.29 9.33
C VAL A 131 0.14 -3.15 10.32
N GLU A 132 0.48 -3.30 11.60
CA GLU A 132 -0.37 -2.95 12.75
C GLU A 132 -0.81 -1.48 12.67
N PRO A 133 -1.89 -1.07 13.34
CA PRO A 133 -2.32 0.32 13.37
C PRO A 133 -1.14 1.25 13.69
N CYS A 134 -0.73 2.06 12.71
CA CYS A 134 0.30 3.06 12.91
C CYS A 134 -0.22 4.11 13.91
N ALA A 135 0.71 4.84 14.55
CA ALA A 135 0.39 5.99 15.37
C ALA A 135 -0.59 6.93 14.63
N ALA A 136 -1.50 7.55 15.39
CA ALA A 136 -2.53 8.40 14.84
C ALA A 136 -1.94 9.42 13.86
N GLN A 137 -2.43 9.36 12.63
CA GLN A 137 -2.14 10.30 11.57
C GLN A 137 -3.20 11.38 11.58
N ARG A 138 -2.85 12.54 11.03
CA ARG A 138 -3.74 13.70 10.92
C ARG A 138 -3.74 14.17 9.48
N THR A 139 -4.92 14.39 8.90
CA THR A 139 -5.04 14.95 7.55
C THR A 139 -4.44 16.36 7.50
N ARG A 140 -3.77 16.71 6.41
CA ARG A 140 -3.09 18.01 6.24
C ARG A 140 -3.54 18.71 4.95
N ALA A 141 -3.51 20.04 4.98
CA ALA A 141 -3.68 20.88 3.79
C ALA A 141 -2.48 20.81 2.83
#